data_AF-A0A959XLM9-F1
#
_entry.id   AF-A0A959XLM9-F1
#
_cell.length_a   1.000
_cell.length_b   1.000
_cell.length_c   1.000
_cell.angle_alpha   90.00
_cell.angle_beta   90.00
_cell.angle_gamma   90.00
#
_symmetry.space_group_name_H-M   'P 1'
#
loop_
_entity.id
_entity.type
_entity.pdbx_description
1 polymer ?
#
loop_
_entity_poly.entity_id
_entity_poly.type
_entity_poly.pdbx_seq_one_letter_code
_entity_poly.pdbx_strand_id
1 'polypeptide(L)'
;MSVLRTLQFFLLAFGPMVGHAQFNDKGTFHVAVGVGLGGHATEYEQTVTLLNVPFTTRKTDGAATVTFPIEAQYGITRSFSLGLYIEPGRYLDSTDSKSNSIALLGIQPRFYVINKDRFALLASLQVGSTNLRINEDRPGVNSTAQYRGGSFGLGAGAVIQFSDVVGIQFHLRYIGNRLKLKDYDLNGSNVDLGTFKAELNTRGVVGQLSLGLRF
;
A
#
# COMPACT_ATOMS: atom_id res chain seq x y z
N MET A 1 16.31 -19.72 -32.74
CA MET A 1 15.60 -20.84 -32.07
C MET A 1 15.46 -20.67 -30.55
N SER A 2 15.64 -19.49 -29.93
CA SER A 2 15.53 -19.33 -28.47
C SER A 2 14.16 -18.83 -27.98
N VAL A 3 13.45 -18.00 -28.77
CA VAL A 3 12.16 -17.38 -28.34
C VAL A 3 11.02 -18.40 -28.19
N LEU A 4 11.03 -19.46 -29.01
CA LEU A 4 9.99 -20.49 -28.99
C LEU A 4 10.03 -21.36 -27.71
N ARG A 5 11.21 -21.52 -27.10
CA ARG A 5 11.38 -22.27 -25.84
C ARG A 5 10.92 -21.47 -24.61
N THR A 6 11.07 -20.15 -24.62
CA THR A 6 10.57 -19.28 -23.56
C THR A 6 9.04 -19.23 -23.55
N LEU A 7 8.40 -19.26 -24.73
CA LEU A 7 6.94 -19.29 -24.86
C LEU A 7 6.32 -20.62 -24.40
N GLN A 8 7.00 -21.74 -24.65
CA GLN A 8 6.57 -23.07 -24.20
C GLN A 8 6.63 -23.24 -22.68
N PHE A 9 7.60 -22.61 -22.00
CA PHE A 9 7.64 -22.59 -20.53
C PHE A 9 6.50 -21.76 -19.93
N PHE A 10 6.10 -20.66 -20.59
CA PHE A 10 4.94 -19.88 -20.17
C PHE A 10 3.64 -20.68 -20.31
N LEU A 11 3.45 -21.41 -21.41
CA LEU A 11 2.27 -22.25 -21.65
C LEU A 11 2.18 -23.49 -20.75
N LEU A 12 3.31 -24.07 -20.32
CA LEU A 12 3.34 -25.20 -19.38
C LEU A 12 3.11 -24.81 -17.91
N ALA A 13 3.28 -23.53 -17.56
CA ALA A 13 2.91 -23.02 -16.23
C ALA A 13 1.39 -22.85 -16.07
N PHE A 14 0.62 -22.81 -17.15
CA PHE A 14 -0.85 -22.79 -17.17
C PHE A 14 -1.41 -24.20 -17.36
N GLY A 15 -1.07 -25.10 -16.44
CA GLY A 15 -1.66 -26.44 -16.38
C GLY A 15 -3.20 -26.41 -16.34
N PRO A 16 -3.86 -27.57 -16.56
CA PRO A 16 -5.30 -27.63 -16.79
C PRO A 16 -6.07 -26.94 -15.65
N MET A 17 -6.82 -25.91 -16.02
CA MET A 17 -7.75 -25.19 -15.15
C MET A 17 -8.83 -26.17 -14.71
N VAL A 18 -8.60 -26.82 -13.57
CA VAL A 18 -9.62 -27.61 -12.89
C VAL A 18 -10.67 -26.61 -12.44
N GLY A 19 -11.92 -26.79 -12.90
CA GLY A 19 -13.03 -25.92 -12.51
C GLY A 19 -13.16 -25.88 -10.99
N HIS A 20 -12.73 -24.77 -10.37
CA HIS A 20 -12.84 -24.59 -8.94
C HIS A 20 -14.27 -24.15 -8.61
N ALA A 21 -15.00 -24.94 -7.81
CA ALA A 21 -16.35 -24.57 -7.38
C ALA A 21 -16.38 -23.32 -6.46
N GLN A 22 -15.22 -22.81 -6.05
CA GLN A 22 -15.04 -21.70 -5.12
C GLN A 22 -14.03 -20.71 -5.66
N PHE A 23 -14.22 -19.43 -5.35
CA PHE A 23 -13.29 -18.37 -5.78
C PHE A 23 -11.88 -18.63 -5.25
N ASN A 24 -11.75 -18.98 -3.97
CA ASN A 24 -10.49 -19.30 -3.31
C ASN A 24 -10.52 -20.74 -2.78
N ASP A 25 -9.51 -21.54 -3.11
CA ASP A 25 -9.29 -22.86 -2.50
C ASP A 25 -7.82 -23.02 -2.13
N LYS A 26 -7.49 -24.10 -1.42
CA LYS A 26 -6.10 -24.45 -1.13
C LYS A 26 -5.34 -24.61 -2.44
N GLY A 27 -4.23 -23.88 -2.59
CA GLY A 27 -3.38 -23.92 -3.78
C GLY A 27 -3.69 -22.84 -4.80
N THR A 28 -4.83 -22.14 -4.70
CA THR A 28 -5.18 -21.06 -5.64
C THR A 28 -4.24 -19.88 -5.49
N PHE A 29 -3.73 -19.35 -6.60
CA PHE A 29 -2.93 -18.14 -6.63
C PHE A 29 -3.75 -16.97 -7.19
N HIS A 30 -3.72 -15.83 -6.50
CA HIS A 30 -4.37 -14.61 -6.97
C HIS A 30 -3.36 -13.50 -7.13
N VAL A 31 -3.40 -12.80 -8.25
CA VAL A 31 -2.63 -11.58 -8.50
C VAL A 31 -3.60 -10.45 -8.79
N ALA A 32 -3.36 -9.27 -8.23
CA ALA A 32 -4.18 -8.10 -8.53
C ALA A 32 -3.33 -6.86 -8.73
N VAL A 33 -3.73 -6.00 -9.66
CA VAL A 33 -3.17 -4.66 -9.86
C VAL A 33 -4.33 -3.68 -9.95
N GLY A 34 -4.22 -2.54 -9.29
CA GLY A 34 -5.32 -1.58 -9.26
C GLY A 34 -4.92 -0.14 -9.01
N VAL A 35 -5.94 0.66 -8.69
CA VAL A 35 -5.84 2.06 -8.29
C VAL A 35 -6.57 2.22 -6.97
N GLY A 36 -5.91 2.88 -6.02
CA GLY A 36 -6.44 3.25 -4.72
C GLY A 36 -6.62 4.76 -4.62
N LEU A 37 -7.75 5.20 -4.07
CA LEU A 37 -8.05 6.59 -3.74
C LEU A 37 -8.38 6.67 -2.25
N GLY A 38 -7.72 7.56 -1.52
CA GLY A 38 -7.85 7.64 -0.08
C GLY A 38 -7.96 9.05 0.47
N GLY A 39 -8.61 9.17 1.62
CA GLY A 39 -8.64 10.37 2.45
C GLY A 39 -8.15 10.04 3.85
N HIS A 40 -7.27 10.87 4.40
CA HIS A 40 -6.57 10.64 5.65
C HIS A 40 -6.63 11.90 6.53
N ALA A 41 -6.84 11.69 7.82
CA ALA A 41 -6.44 12.65 8.84
C ALA A 41 -4.94 12.47 9.11
N THR A 42 -4.22 13.58 9.22
CA THR A 42 -2.79 13.61 9.51
C THR A 42 -2.53 14.34 10.81
N GLU A 43 -1.61 13.82 11.61
CA GLU A 43 -1.14 14.43 12.85
C GLU A 43 0.38 14.47 12.78
N TYR A 44 0.92 15.67 12.67
CA TYR A 44 2.34 15.95 12.62
C TYR A 44 2.80 16.46 13.98
N GLU A 45 3.80 15.79 14.55
CA GLU A 45 4.45 16.18 15.79
C GLU A 45 5.92 16.44 15.51
N GLN A 46 6.40 17.61 15.95
CA GLN A 46 7.79 18.01 15.81
C GLN A 46 8.34 18.41 17.17
N THR A 47 9.47 17.82 17.54
CA THR A 47 10.20 18.14 18.76
C THR A 47 11.56 18.70 18.42
N VAL A 48 11.83 19.93 18.89
CA VAL A 48 13.13 20.60 18.77
C VAL A 48 13.74 20.68 20.17
N THR A 49 14.98 20.24 20.33
CA THR A 49 15.73 20.35 21.59
C THR A 49 16.67 21.53 21.51
N LEU A 50 16.42 22.56 22.32
CA LEU A 50 17.30 23.73 22.46
C LEU A 50 17.80 23.80 23.90
N LEU A 51 19.12 23.85 24.11
CA LEU A 51 19.73 23.88 25.45
C LEU A 51 19.21 22.77 26.39
N ASN A 52 19.09 21.54 25.86
CA ASN A 52 18.53 20.36 26.55
C ASN A 52 17.06 20.47 26.99
N VAL A 53 16.32 21.48 26.51
CA VAL A 53 14.87 21.62 26.73
C VAL A 53 14.12 21.23 25.46
N PRO A 54 13.23 20.22 25.49
CA PRO A 54 12.43 19.82 24.34
C PRO A 54 11.21 20.73 24.17
N PHE A 55 11.02 21.25 22.96
CA PHE A 55 9.84 22.01 22.54
C PHE A 55 9.07 21.21 21.50
N THR A 56 7.84 20.80 21.83
CA THR A 56 7.00 20.02 20.92
C THR A 56 5.88 20.85 20.35
N THR A 57 5.76 20.85 19.02
CA THR A 57 4.64 21.43 18.27
C THR A 57 3.85 20.34 17.60
N ARG A 58 2.52 20.46 17.60
CA ARG A 58 1.60 19.51 16.97
C ARG A 58 0.70 20.22 15.98
N LYS A 59 0.51 19.63 14.81
CA LYS A 59 -0.40 20.12 13.76
C LYS A 59 -1.27 18.96 13.26
N THR A 60 -2.57 19.22 13.11
CA THR A 60 -3.52 18.27 12.50
C THR A 60 -3.98 18.81 11.15
N ASP A 61 -4.05 17.95 10.14
CA ASP A 61 -4.46 18.32 8.78
C ASP A 61 -5.22 17.18 8.10
N GLY A 62 -5.70 17.43 6.87
CA GLY A 62 -6.25 16.42 5.98
C GLY A 62 -5.33 16.15 4.80
N ALA A 63 -5.35 14.93 4.26
CA ALA A 63 -4.62 14.60 3.04
C ALA A 63 -5.41 13.60 2.19
N ALA A 64 -5.35 13.75 0.87
CA ALA A 64 -5.87 12.77 -0.07
C ALA A 64 -4.72 12.01 -0.71
N THR A 65 -4.92 10.75 -1.10
CA THR A 65 -3.90 9.89 -1.72
C THR A 65 -4.40 9.22 -2.98
N VAL A 66 -3.48 9.02 -3.92
CA VAL A 66 -3.65 8.11 -5.06
C VAL A 66 -2.54 7.07 -5.01
N THR A 67 -2.90 5.80 -5.05
CA THR A 67 -1.97 4.66 -4.96
C THR A 67 -2.23 3.63 -6.04
N PHE A 68 -1.25 2.74 -6.28
CA PHE A 68 -1.32 1.68 -7.29
C PHE A 68 -0.98 0.33 -6.65
N PRO A 69 -1.94 -0.29 -5.93
CA PRO A 69 -1.71 -1.55 -5.25
C PRO A 69 -1.41 -2.70 -6.23
N ILE A 70 -0.38 -3.46 -5.92
CA ILE A 70 -0.03 -4.74 -6.55
C ILE A 70 -0.03 -5.79 -5.45
N GLU A 71 -0.82 -6.84 -5.64
CA GLU A 71 -1.08 -7.85 -4.62
C GLU A 71 -0.85 -9.25 -5.19
N ALA A 72 -0.26 -10.13 -4.38
CA ALA A 72 -0.13 -11.55 -4.67
C ALA A 72 -0.59 -12.35 -3.46
N GLN A 73 -1.47 -13.33 -3.67
CA GLN A 73 -2.12 -14.10 -2.60
C GLN A 73 -2.07 -15.59 -2.93
N TYR A 74 -1.87 -16.40 -1.89
CA TYR A 74 -1.91 -17.85 -1.99
C TYR A 74 -2.99 -18.41 -1.06
N GLY A 75 -3.89 -19.21 -1.61
CA GLY A 75 -4.96 -19.90 -0.91
C GLY A 75 -4.41 -20.99 0.00
N ILE A 76 -4.58 -20.82 1.30
CA ILE A 76 -4.15 -21.80 2.30
C ILE A 76 -5.28 -22.77 2.60
N THR A 77 -6.51 -22.24 2.70
CA THR A 77 -7.76 -22.98 2.83
C THR A 77 -8.81 -22.30 1.97
N ARG A 78 -10.01 -22.90 1.89
CA ARG A 78 -11.17 -22.28 1.26
C ARG A 78 -11.53 -20.92 1.84
N SER A 79 -11.41 -20.75 3.15
CA SER A 79 -11.81 -19.51 3.84
C SER A 79 -10.65 -18.54 4.05
N PHE A 80 -9.42 -18.90 3.71
CA PHE A 80 -8.24 -18.11 4.06
C PHE A 80 -7.16 -18.10 2.97
N SER A 81 -6.66 -16.91 2.65
CA SER A 81 -5.44 -16.74 1.87
C SER A 81 -4.44 -15.85 2.61
N LEU A 82 -3.17 -16.05 2.30
CA LEU A 82 -2.09 -15.18 2.77
C LEU A 82 -1.34 -14.64 1.57
N GLY A 83 -1.01 -13.36 1.62
CA GLY A 83 -0.33 -12.71 0.50
C GLY A 83 0.59 -11.59 0.90
N LEU A 84 1.22 -11.04 -0.12
CA LEU A 84 2.05 -9.86 -0.07
C LEU A 84 1.37 -8.73 -0.83
N TYR A 85 1.69 -7.50 -0.45
CA TYR A 85 1.30 -6.32 -1.20
C TYR A 85 2.47 -5.33 -1.31
N ILE A 86 2.49 -4.60 -2.41
CA ILE A 86 3.28 -3.39 -2.61
C ILE A 86 2.35 -2.32 -3.18
N GLU A 87 2.40 -1.12 -2.63
CA GLU A 87 1.47 -0.05 -2.97
C GLU A 87 2.22 1.29 -3.04
N PRO A 88 2.83 1.60 -4.20
CA PRO A 88 3.36 2.93 -4.49
C PRO A 88 2.24 3.94 -4.71
N GLY A 89 2.51 5.21 -4.43
CA GLY A 89 1.56 6.28 -4.65
C GLY A 89 2.09 7.65 -4.25
N ARG A 90 1.16 8.59 -4.09
CA ARG A 90 1.43 9.96 -3.65
C ARG A 90 0.21 10.55 -2.92
N TYR A 91 0.47 11.49 -2.03
CA TYR A 91 -0.50 12.45 -1.55
C TYR A 91 -0.79 13.50 -2.63
N LEU A 92 -2.05 13.90 -2.72
CA LEU A 92 -2.49 15.04 -3.51
C LEU A 92 -2.20 16.31 -2.72
N ASP A 93 -1.23 17.09 -3.18
CA ASP A 93 -0.89 18.40 -2.64
C ASP A 93 -1.35 19.48 -3.63
N SER A 94 -1.65 20.67 -3.11
CA SER A 94 -2.17 21.83 -3.84
C SER A 94 -1.06 22.76 -4.37
N THR A 95 0.20 22.51 -4.02
CA THR A 95 1.32 23.41 -4.33
C THR A 95 2.31 22.77 -5.29
N ASP A 96 2.61 23.41 -6.42
CA ASP A 96 3.55 22.91 -7.44
C ASP A 96 5.00 22.76 -6.92
N SER A 97 5.36 23.47 -5.85
CA SER A 97 6.70 23.45 -5.24
C SER A 97 6.95 22.23 -4.35
N LYS A 98 5.97 21.33 -4.20
CA LYS A 98 6.05 20.16 -3.31
C LYS A 98 5.75 18.88 -4.08
N SER A 99 6.72 17.98 -4.09
CA SER A 99 6.52 16.62 -4.57
C SER A 99 6.54 15.66 -3.39
N ASN A 100 5.78 14.59 -3.50
CA ASN A 100 5.80 13.53 -2.50
C ASN A 100 5.58 12.17 -3.15
N SER A 101 6.15 11.14 -2.53
CA SER A 101 5.98 9.75 -2.91
C SER A 101 5.81 8.89 -1.66
N ILE A 102 4.81 8.03 -1.65
CA ILE A 102 4.57 7.06 -0.61
C ILE A 102 4.67 5.65 -1.19
N ALA A 103 5.20 4.70 -0.42
CA ALA A 103 5.19 3.29 -0.76
C ALA A 103 4.88 2.47 0.50
N LEU A 104 3.86 1.61 0.41
CA LEU A 104 3.55 0.63 1.43
C LEU A 104 3.98 -0.75 0.94
N LEU A 105 4.44 -1.58 1.87
CA LEU A 105 4.81 -2.97 1.59
C LEU A 105 4.52 -3.83 2.82
N GLY A 106 4.05 -5.06 2.60
CA GLY A 106 3.80 -5.96 3.72
C GLY A 106 3.07 -7.23 3.37
N ILE A 107 2.49 -7.83 4.41
CA ILE A 107 1.66 -9.04 4.31
C ILE A 107 0.17 -8.66 4.41
N GLN A 108 -0.66 -9.47 3.77
CA GLN A 108 -2.09 -9.29 3.75
C GLN A 108 -2.82 -10.63 3.83
N PRO A 109 -3.11 -11.14 5.03
CA PRO A 109 -4.10 -12.20 5.20
C PRO A 109 -5.50 -11.74 4.77
N ARG A 110 -6.23 -12.63 4.09
CA ARG A 110 -7.63 -12.44 3.68
C ARG A 110 -8.50 -13.59 4.18
N PHE A 111 -9.70 -13.26 4.65
CA PHE A 111 -10.72 -14.19 5.07
C PHE A 111 -11.93 -14.07 4.17
N TYR A 112 -12.34 -15.17 3.56
CA TYR A 112 -13.46 -15.22 2.62
C TYR A 112 -14.75 -15.53 3.37
N VAL A 113 -15.57 -14.50 3.59
CA VAL A 113 -16.89 -14.59 4.23
C VAL A 113 -17.89 -15.27 3.30
N ILE A 114 -17.87 -14.89 2.03
CA ILE A 114 -18.58 -15.56 0.94
C ILE A 114 -17.54 -16.01 -0.07
N ASN A 115 -17.58 -17.28 -0.45
CA ASN A 115 -16.63 -17.88 -1.37
C ASN A 115 -17.34 -18.77 -2.39
N LYS A 116 -17.90 -18.15 -3.43
CA LYS A 116 -18.55 -18.83 -4.56
C LYS A 116 -17.65 -18.69 -5.77
N ASP A 117 -17.72 -19.60 -6.74
CA ASP A 117 -16.83 -19.62 -7.91
C ASP A 117 -16.58 -18.23 -8.55
N ARG A 118 -17.65 -17.48 -8.88
CA ARG A 118 -17.54 -16.16 -9.54
C ARG A 118 -17.75 -14.96 -8.64
N PHE A 119 -17.98 -15.18 -7.34
CA PHE A 119 -18.25 -14.11 -6.40
C PHE A 119 -17.65 -14.40 -5.03
N ALA A 120 -16.88 -13.44 -4.52
CA ALA A 120 -16.38 -13.50 -3.16
C ALA A 120 -16.62 -12.20 -2.39
N LEU A 121 -16.92 -12.35 -1.10
CA LEU A 121 -16.89 -11.27 -0.13
C LEU A 121 -15.81 -11.62 0.90
N LEU A 122 -14.89 -10.70 1.16
CA LEU A 122 -13.75 -10.95 2.02
C LEU A 122 -13.51 -9.83 3.03
N ALA A 123 -12.90 -10.19 4.14
CA ALA A 123 -12.24 -9.28 5.06
C ALA A 123 -10.72 -9.44 4.90
N SER A 124 -9.97 -8.38 5.14
CA SER A 124 -8.51 -8.38 5.04
C SER A 124 -7.88 -7.60 6.18
N LEU A 125 -6.67 -8.01 6.52
CA LEU A 125 -5.80 -7.31 7.46
C LEU A 125 -4.49 -7.02 6.72
N GLN A 126 -3.99 -5.80 6.82
CA GLN A 126 -2.72 -5.35 6.26
C GLN A 126 -1.77 -5.05 7.41
N VAL A 127 -0.58 -5.62 7.35
CA VAL A 127 0.50 -5.30 8.29
C VAL A 127 1.77 -5.15 7.49
N GLY A 128 2.47 -4.04 7.68
CA GLY A 128 3.62 -3.72 6.86
C GLY A 128 4.41 -2.51 7.31
N SER A 129 5.13 -1.95 6.34
CA SER A 129 5.95 -0.75 6.48
C SER A 129 5.55 0.25 5.42
N THR A 130 5.70 1.53 5.76
CA THR A 130 5.44 2.65 4.88
C THR A 130 6.69 3.51 4.81
N ASN A 131 7.06 3.90 3.60
CA ASN A 131 8.10 4.86 3.30
C ASN A 131 7.47 6.07 2.62
N LEU A 132 7.72 7.26 3.14
CA LEU A 132 7.24 8.53 2.61
C LEU A 132 8.44 9.43 2.36
N ARG A 133 8.53 9.97 1.15
CA ARG A 133 9.50 10.99 0.79
C ARG A 133 8.76 12.24 0.37
N ILE A 134 9.16 13.38 0.92
CA ILE A 134 8.64 14.70 0.57
C ILE A 134 9.84 15.52 0.10
N ASN A 135 9.75 16.09 -1.11
CA ASN A 135 10.73 17.07 -1.58
C ASN A 135 10.04 18.42 -1.75
N GLU A 136 10.64 19.46 -1.23
CA GLU A 136 10.20 20.85 -1.35
C GLU A 136 11.26 21.62 -2.11
N ASP A 137 10.88 22.19 -3.25
CA ASP A 137 11.77 22.98 -4.10
C ASP A 137 11.21 24.40 -4.25
N ARG A 138 11.80 25.33 -3.51
CA ARG A 138 11.44 26.75 -3.51
C ARG A 138 12.69 27.60 -3.76
N PRO A 139 12.55 28.80 -4.34
CA PRO A 139 13.69 29.69 -4.52
C PRO A 139 14.49 29.89 -3.22
N GLY A 140 15.74 29.44 -3.19
CA GLY A 140 16.64 29.53 -2.03
C GLY A 140 16.51 28.43 -0.97
N VAL A 141 15.55 27.50 -1.12
CA VAL A 141 15.35 26.37 -0.20
C VAL A 141 14.95 25.11 -0.98
N ASN A 142 15.86 24.14 -1.04
CA ASN A 142 15.56 22.78 -1.47
C ASN A 142 15.64 21.86 -0.24
N SER A 143 14.59 21.09 0.05
CA SER A 143 14.64 20.12 1.14
C SER A 143 14.07 18.77 0.75
N THR A 144 14.63 17.70 1.32
CA THR A 144 14.12 16.34 1.19
C THR A 144 13.95 15.73 2.57
N ALA A 145 12.71 15.40 2.92
CA ALA A 145 12.37 14.70 4.16
C ALA A 145 11.98 13.24 3.85
N GLN A 146 12.63 12.29 4.52
CA GLN A 146 12.28 10.86 4.43
C GLN A 146 11.72 10.37 5.75
N TYR A 147 10.50 9.86 5.72
CA TYR A 147 9.82 9.26 6.85
C TYR A 147 9.63 7.76 6.61
N ARG A 148 9.80 6.97 7.67
CA ARG A 148 9.56 5.52 7.63
C ARG A 148 8.89 5.03 8.90
N GLY A 149 8.04 4.02 8.78
CA GLY A 149 7.51 3.32 9.95
C GLY A 149 6.42 2.32 9.62
N GLY A 150 5.70 1.87 10.64
CA GLY A 150 4.75 0.77 10.50
C GLY A 150 3.44 1.18 9.82
N SER A 151 2.86 0.23 9.12
CA SER A 151 1.54 0.31 8.50
C SER A 151 0.63 -0.79 9.05
N PHE A 152 -0.60 -0.42 9.36
CA PHE A 152 -1.66 -1.34 9.77
C PHE A 152 -2.95 -0.97 9.03
N GLY A 153 -3.67 -1.96 8.51
CA GLY A 153 -4.94 -1.72 7.86
C GLY A 153 -5.94 -2.84 8.06
N LEU A 154 -7.22 -2.51 8.03
CA LEU A 154 -8.34 -3.45 8.02
C LEU A 154 -9.21 -3.13 6.81
N GLY A 155 -9.66 -4.15 6.09
CA GLY A 155 -10.46 -3.93 4.89
C GLY A 155 -11.57 -4.94 4.70
N ALA A 156 -12.57 -4.54 3.94
CA ALA A 156 -13.58 -5.41 3.36
C ALA A 156 -13.53 -5.28 1.84
N GLY A 157 -13.76 -6.37 1.12
CA GLY A 157 -13.71 -6.37 -0.33
C GLY A 157 -14.72 -7.31 -0.96
N ALA A 158 -15.11 -6.99 -2.19
CA ALA A 158 -15.94 -7.81 -3.04
C ALA A 158 -15.18 -8.12 -4.33
N VAL A 159 -15.32 -9.35 -4.81
CA VAL A 159 -14.71 -9.82 -6.06
C VAL A 159 -15.78 -10.38 -6.96
N ILE A 160 -15.75 -10.00 -8.23
CA ILE A 160 -16.61 -10.52 -9.29
C ILE A 160 -15.71 -11.04 -10.40
N GLN A 161 -15.81 -12.32 -10.73
CA GLN A 161 -15.11 -12.90 -11.87
C GLN A 161 -16.01 -12.94 -13.12
N PHE A 162 -15.44 -12.54 -14.26
CA PHE A 162 -16.12 -12.58 -15.56
C PHE A 162 -15.75 -13.83 -16.35
N SER A 163 -14.61 -14.44 -16.03
CA SER A 163 -14.09 -15.70 -16.59
C SER A 163 -13.49 -16.54 -15.47
N ASP A 164 -12.95 -17.71 -15.77
CA ASP A 164 -12.34 -18.55 -14.73
C ASP A 164 -11.01 -17.99 -14.19
N VAL A 165 -10.44 -17.01 -14.91
CA VAL A 165 -9.12 -16.40 -14.66
C VAL A 165 -9.25 -14.95 -14.23
N VAL A 166 -10.08 -14.16 -14.91
CA VAL A 166 -10.09 -12.70 -14.80
C VAL A 166 -11.33 -12.21 -14.06
N GLY A 167 -11.12 -11.27 -13.14
CA GLY A 167 -12.19 -10.56 -12.43
C GLY A 167 -11.80 -9.15 -12.00
N ILE A 168 -12.77 -8.45 -11.41
CA ILE A 168 -12.57 -7.15 -10.76
C ILE A 168 -12.73 -7.31 -9.25
N GLN A 169 -11.87 -6.63 -8.51
CA GLN A 169 -11.92 -6.56 -7.05
C GLN A 169 -12.15 -5.11 -6.62
N PHE A 170 -13.10 -4.91 -5.72
CA PHE A 170 -13.29 -3.66 -5.02
C PHE A 170 -12.97 -3.85 -3.54
N HIS A 171 -12.17 -2.96 -2.95
CA HIS A 171 -11.83 -2.99 -1.53
C HIS A 171 -12.06 -1.63 -0.89
N LEU A 172 -12.59 -1.64 0.33
CA LEU A 172 -12.66 -0.49 1.21
C LEU A 172 -11.79 -0.79 2.44
N ARG A 173 -10.78 0.04 2.68
CA ARG A 173 -9.76 -0.18 3.71
C ARG A 173 -9.69 1.00 4.66
N TYR A 174 -9.61 0.74 5.95
CA TYR A 174 -9.11 1.68 6.95
C TYR A 174 -7.61 1.43 7.13
N ILE A 175 -6.78 2.46 6.95
CA ILE A 175 -5.31 2.34 7.02
C ILE A 175 -4.78 3.36 8.01
N GLY A 176 -3.89 2.91 8.89
CA GLY A 176 -3.12 3.73 9.81
C GLY A 176 -1.62 3.56 9.56
N ASN A 177 -0.89 4.67 9.53
CA ASN A 177 0.57 4.67 9.44
C ASN A 177 1.15 5.52 10.57
N ARG A 178 2.28 5.05 11.13
CA ARG A 178 3.08 5.80 12.10
C ARG A 178 4.48 5.98 11.53
N LEU A 179 4.79 7.17 11.05
CA LEU A 179 5.98 7.47 10.28
C LEU A 179 6.92 8.36 11.09
N LYS A 180 8.16 7.93 11.28
CA LYS A 180 9.20 8.75 11.93
C LYS A 180 10.13 9.31 10.88
N LEU A 181 10.52 10.57 11.02
CA LEU A 181 11.58 11.17 10.21
C LEU A 181 12.87 10.38 10.42
N LYS A 182 13.50 10.01 9.31
CA LYS A 182 14.74 9.23 9.27
C LYS A 182 15.89 10.00 8.65
N ASP A 183 15.57 10.88 7.70
CA ASP A 183 16.56 11.66 6.98
C ASP A 183 15.94 13.01 6.61
N TYR A 184 16.74 14.07 6.71
CA TYR A 184 16.36 15.42 6.31
C TYR A 184 17.55 16.10 5.65
N ASP A 185 17.41 16.37 4.36
CA ASP A 185 18.37 17.14 3.58
C ASP A 185 17.84 18.56 3.41
N LEU A 186 18.72 19.55 3.62
CA LEU A 186 18.46 20.96 3.33
C LEU A 186 19.61 21.51 2.47
N ASN A 187 19.27 21.98 1.27
CA ASN A 187 20.19 22.53 0.29
C ASN A 187 21.38 21.60 -0.06
N GLY A 188 21.13 20.29 -0.11
CA GLY A 188 22.14 19.27 -0.39
C GLY A 188 22.99 18.87 0.82
N SER A 189 22.65 19.37 2.01
CA SER A 189 23.33 19.07 3.27
C SER A 189 22.42 18.30 4.22
N ASN A 190 22.90 17.17 4.72
CA ASN A 190 22.17 16.37 5.71
C ASN A 190 22.13 17.12 7.05
N VAL A 191 20.93 17.27 7.61
CA VAL A 191 20.70 17.94 8.89
C VAL A 191 20.73 16.90 10.02
N ASP A 192 21.55 17.16 11.04
CA ASP A 192 21.60 16.29 12.22
C ASP A 192 20.26 16.26 12.97
N LEU A 193 19.66 15.06 13.04
CA LEU A 193 18.40 14.78 13.73
C LEU A 193 18.57 14.61 15.25
N GLY A 194 19.77 14.78 15.80
CA GLY A 194 20.03 14.70 17.24
C GLY A 194 19.22 15.73 18.06
N THR A 195 19.03 16.92 17.50
CA THR A 195 18.26 18.02 18.12
C THR A 195 16.86 18.18 17.52
N PHE A 196 16.53 17.44 16.47
CA PHE A 196 15.31 17.61 15.68
C PHE A 196 14.65 16.26 15.39
N LYS A 197 13.42 16.08 15.87
CA LYS A 197 12.62 14.88 15.62
C LYS A 197 11.26 15.26 15.07
N ALA A 198 10.80 14.48 14.10
CA ALA A 198 9.43 14.61 13.59
C ALA A 198 8.76 13.24 13.45
N GLU A 199 7.49 13.19 13.79
CA GLU A 199 6.61 12.04 13.63
C GLU A 199 5.35 12.47 12.88
N LEU A 200 4.95 11.67 11.90
CA LEU A 200 3.73 11.84 11.13
C LEU A 200 2.86 10.62 11.32
N ASN A 201 1.71 10.81 11.95
CA ASN A 201 0.67 9.79 12.07
C ASN A 201 -0.40 10.07 11.02
N THR A 202 -0.79 9.04 10.27
CA THR A 202 -1.87 9.17 9.28
C THR A 202 -2.89 8.07 9.51
N ARG A 203 -4.18 8.41 9.42
CA ARG A 203 -5.28 7.45 9.55
C ARG A 203 -6.37 7.82 8.56
N GLY A 204 -6.84 6.87 7.78
CA GLY A 204 -7.75 7.19 6.69
C GLY A 204 -8.50 6.00 6.12
N VAL A 205 -9.37 6.31 5.17
CA VAL A 205 -10.13 5.34 4.39
C VAL A 205 -9.64 5.37 2.95
N VAL A 206 -9.42 4.19 2.36
CA VAL A 206 -8.99 4.00 0.98
C VAL A 206 -9.97 3.09 0.25
N GLY A 207 -10.54 3.59 -0.84
CA GLY A 207 -11.25 2.77 -1.82
C GLY A 207 -10.28 2.29 -2.89
N GLN A 208 -10.33 1.02 -3.26
CA GLN A 208 -9.45 0.41 -4.24
C GLN A 208 -10.26 -0.36 -5.27
N LEU A 209 -9.92 -0.18 -6.55
CA LEU A 209 -10.44 -0.95 -7.66
C LEU A 209 -9.26 -1.64 -8.36
N SER A 210 -9.34 -2.96 -8.52
CA SER A 210 -8.26 -3.78 -9.09
C SER A 210 -8.77 -4.74 -10.15
N LEU A 211 -7.93 -4.99 -11.15
CA LEU A 211 -8.05 -6.15 -12.03
C LEU A 211 -7.34 -7.33 -11.34
N GLY A 212 -8.05 -8.44 -11.18
CA GLY A 212 -7.57 -9.65 -10.54
C GLY A 212 -7.44 -10.81 -11.52
N LEU A 213 -6.39 -11.60 -11.34
CA LEU A 213 -6.14 -12.87 -12.01
C LEU A 213 -6.13 -14.00 -10.98
N ARG A 214 -6.76 -15.14 -11.29
CA ARG A 214 -6.81 -16.38 -10.51
C ARG A 214 -6.21 -17.53 -11.31
N PHE A 215 -5.39 -18.35 -10.68
CA PHE A 215 -4.78 -19.57 -11.25
C PHE A 215 -4.72 -20.70 -10.21
#